data_AF-A0A538EB74-F1
#
_entry.id   AF-A0A538EB74-F1
#
_cell.length_a   1.000
_cell.length_b   1.000
_cell.length_c   1.000
_cell.angle_alpha   90.00
_cell.angle_beta   90.00
_cell.angle_gamma   90.00
#
_symmetry.space_group_name_H-M   'P 1'
#
loop_
_entity.id
_entity.type
_entity.pdbx_description
1 polymer ?
#
loop_
_entity_poly.entity_id
_entity_poly.type
_entity_poly.pdbx_seq_one_letter_code
_entity_poly.pdbx_strand_id
1 'polypeptide(L)'
;SPVIRATGRAWALAALALGVLALARAVPEQYNTLYLLAVAVLAAALTLGRRPAPGGGSAGLAGGLLALIPWLCLTALGGLTETLAAVAAAGALGWLAARLLDFPGPRHPLLRGLVAVVVLALVSGGTGLDGTNVATLIAVPLLGFAVPYAGPRGTAVLVGLAAFGPLAFVEPVQTTVVLGLDDEPRWVLLAALLSAVAALVCFPLLWLLSRRTVAWLVASVLGVASTFCHVVVGHPGLYGDDLFVVLKARAALSNLPPDVHARRAEVYHRLVDTADRTQAPLRHDLSRLHLPYTPFYLVNGLEVWGGPEVRVWLSSRADVDRVLLNPRLRPIPSPPARLTGHVTVDGRPQWNVTAIGADRVWATGDTGQGIVIGSSDSGIDGSHPALRNGFRSGTDSWYDPAGGTRTPTDYGGHGTHTLGSAVGSNGIGVAPGARWIGCVDLPRNLGNPAGYLHCLQYMLAPFRYGGDPLRDGRPERSADVLVNSWGCPEIEGCDREALHPAVDALTAAGIVVTVAAGNSGARCDTVTDPPATYRSALSVGAVDRAGRAAGFSSRGNGKPELLAPGVDWSR
;
A
#
# COMPACT_ATOMS: atom_id res chain seq x y z
N SER A 1 -12.27 -41.49 -27.63
CA SER A 1 -11.12 -40.97 -28.40
C SER A 1 -9.90 -40.81 -27.49
N PRO A 2 -8.69 -41.26 -27.89
CA PRO A 2 -7.45 -41.05 -27.14
C PRO A 2 -7.14 -39.57 -26.86
N VAL A 3 -7.49 -38.67 -27.79
CA VAL A 3 -7.30 -37.22 -27.66
C VAL A 3 -8.17 -36.65 -26.52
N ILE A 4 -9.44 -37.03 -26.45
CA ILE A 4 -10.36 -36.58 -25.38
C ILE A 4 -9.84 -37.01 -24.00
N ARG A 5 -9.36 -38.26 -23.88
CA ARG A 5 -8.78 -38.75 -22.62
C ARG A 5 -7.49 -38.01 -22.25
N ALA A 6 -6.65 -37.68 -23.22
CA ALA A 6 -5.43 -36.91 -22.99
C ALA A 6 -5.75 -35.48 -22.54
N THR A 7 -6.72 -34.81 -23.18
CA THR A 7 -7.23 -33.50 -22.76
C THR A 7 -7.78 -33.53 -21.33
N GLY A 8 -8.65 -34.50 -21.01
CA GLY A 8 -9.20 -34.63 -19.66
C GLY A 8 -8.14 -34.87 -18.60
N ARG A 9 -7.09 -35.64 -18.91
CA ARG A 9 -5.93 -35.82 -18.02
C ARG A 9 -5.15 -34.51 -17.82
N ALA A 10 -4.93 -33.74 -18.88
CA ALA A 10 -4.25 -32.44 -18.78
C ALA A 10 -5.03 -31.48 -17.86
N TRP A 11 -6.35 -31.39 -18.01
CA TRP A 11 -7.20 -30.58 -17.13
C TRP A 11 -7.21 -31.08 -15.68
N ALA A 12 -7.29 -32.40 -15.46
CA ALA A 12 -7.22 -32.96 -14.11
C ALA A 12 -5.87 -32.65 -13.43
N LEU A 13 -4.76 -32.78 -14.15
CA LEU A 13 -3.44 -32.41 -13.65
C LEU A 13 -3.32 -30.91 -13.38
N ALA A 14 -3.90 -30.07 -14.24
CA ALA A 14 -3.92 -28.62 -14.04
C ALA A 14 -4.78 -28.22 -12.82
N ALA A 15 -5.89 -28.92 -12.56
CA ALA A 15 -6.71 -28.71 -11.37
C ALA A 15 -5.98 -29.15 -10.09
N LEU A 16 -5.20 -30.22 -10.13
CA LEU A 16 -4.30 -30.60 -9.03
C LEU A 16 -3.22 -29.53 -8.81
N ALA A 17 -2.62 -29.02 -9.89
CA ALA A 17 -1.65 -27.95 -9.82
C ALA A 17 -2.24 -26.68 -9.20
N LEU A 18 -3.48 -26.30 -9.55
CA LEU A 18 -4.20 -25.21 -8.90
C LEU A 18 -4.25 -25.40 -7.38
N GLY A 19 -4.69 -26.59 -6.92
CA GLY A 19 -4.80 -26.88 -5.49
C GLY A 19 -3.45 -26.81 -4.77
N VAL A 20 -2.38 -27.31 -5.39
CA VAL A 20 -1.02 -27.24 -4.83
C VAL A 20 -0.47 -25.82 -4.79
N LEU A 21 -0.62 -25.05 -5.88
CA LEU A 21 -0.16 -23.66 -5.94
C LEU A 21 -0.92 -22.76 -4.96
N ALA A 22 -2.21 -23.03 -4.76
CA ALA A 22 -3.04 -22.29 -3.80
C ALA A 22 -2.55 -22.43 -2.35
N LEU A 23 -1.76 -23.46 -2.02
CA LEU A 23 -1.13 -23.59 -0.69
C LEU A 23 -0.19 -22.42 -0.37
N ALA A 24 0.39 -21.77 -1.39
CA ALA A 24 1.23 -20.58 -1.20
C ALA A 24 0.46 -19.42 -0.55
N ARG A 25 -0.87 -19.36 -0.68
CA ARG A 25 -1.72 -18.32 -0.06
C ARG A 25 -1.82 -18.41 1.46
N ALA A 26 -1.22 -19.42 2.09
CA ALA A 26 -1.01 -19.44 3.53
C ALA A 26 0.03 -18.39 3.98
N VAL A 27 0.86 -17.87 3.07
CA VAL A 27 1.76 -16.75 3.34
C VAL A 27 0.94 -15.46 3.40
N PRO A 28 1.04 -14.65 4.47
CA PRO A 28 0.32 -13.38 4.56
C PRO A 28 0.75 -12.40 3.47
N GLU A 29 -0.17 -11.52 3.09
CA GLU A 29 -0.02 -10.64 1.91
C GLU A 29 1.17 -9.68 2.02
N GLN A 30 1.47 -9.16 3.21
CA GLN A 30 2.64 -8.31 3.45
C GLN A 30 3.99 -9.03 3.26
N TYR A 31 4.00 -10.35 3.03
CA TYR A 31 5.21 -11.14 2.76
C TYR A 31 5.26 -11.64 1.30
N ASN A 32 4.95 -10.77 0.33
CA ASN A 32 4.86 -11.13 -1.09
C ASN A 32 6.14 -11.82 -1.64
N THR A 33 7.33 -11.41 -1.20
CA THR A 33 8.58 -12.09 -1.62
C THR A 33 8.60 -13.57 -1.21
N LEU A 34 8.16 -13.90 0.00
CA LEU A 34 8.06 -15.28 0.47
C LEU A 34 6.98 -16.07 -0.29
N TYR A 35 5.86 -15.41 -0.60
CA TYR A 35 4.80 -15.98 -1.43
C TYR A 35 5.34 -16.37 -2.81
N LEU A 36 6.05 -15.48 -3.49
CA LEU A 36 6.64 -15.73 -4.82
C LEU A 36 7.64 -16.90 -4.78
N LEU A 37 8.49 -16.96 -3.76
CA LEU A 37 9.41 -18.09 -3.56
C LEU A 37 8.65 -19.40 -3.34
N ALA A 38 7.58 -19.40 -2.55
CA ALA A 38 6.74 -20.58 -2.35
C ALA A 38 6.09 -21.05 -3.66
N VAL A 39 5.55 -20.13 -4.47
CA VAL A 39 5.02 -20.44 -5.81
C VAL A 39 6.10 -21.05 -6.70
N ALA A 40 7.30 -20.48 -6.72
CA ALA A 40 8.42 -20.99 -7.50
C ALA A 40 8.77 -22.44 -7.10
N VAL A 41 8.87 -22.72 -5.80
CA VAL A 41 9.17 -24.06 -5.27
C VAL A 41 8.07 -25.05 -5.60
N LEU A 42 6.80 -24.70 -5.38
CA LEU A 42 5.65 -25.57 -5.65
C LEU A 42 5.52 -25.89 -7.14
N ALA A 43 5.66 -24.88 -8.01
CA ALA A 43 5.63 -25.08 -9.46
C ALA A 43 6.82 -25.93 -9.95
N ALA A 44 8.02 -25.72 -9.39
CA ALA A 44 9.20 -26.54 -9.69
C ALA A 44 9.05 -27.99 -9.20
N ALA A 45 8.41 -28.21 -8.05
CA ALA A 45 8.15 -29.55 -7.52
C ALA A 45 7.19 -30.35 -8.42
N LEU A 46 6.17 -29.70 -8.97
CA LEU A 46 5.21 -30.29 -9.91
C LEU A 46 5.81 -30.67 -11.27
N THR A 47 7.04 -30.25 -11.55
CA THR A 47 7.72 -30.42 -12.84
C THR A 47 8.93 -31.35 -12.80
N LEU A 48 9.34 -31.83 -11.61
CA LEU A 48 10.52 -32.67 -11.40
C LEU A 48 10.61 -33.86 -12.37
N GLY A 49 11.74 -33.96 -13.08
CA GLY A 49 12.16 -35.15 -13.84
C GLY A 49 12.07 -35.12 -15.36
N ARG A 50 11.55 -34.05 -16.02
CA ARG A 50 11.52 -33.98 -17.50
C ARG A 50 11.71 -32.58 -18.07
N ARG A 51 12.84 -32.35 -18.75
CA ARG A 51 13.10 -31.09 -19.49
C ARG A 51 12.15 -30.96 -20.70
N PRO A 52 11.68 -29.75 -21.03
CA PRO A 52 10.83 -29.55 -22.18
C PRO A 52 11.64 -29.80 -23.47
N ALA A 53 11.01 -30.48 -24.43
CA ALA A 53 11.64 -30.84 -25.69
C ALA A 53 12.21 -29.60 -26.42
N PRO A 54 13.38 -29.70 -27.06
CA PRO A 54 13.97 -28.59 -27.81
C PRO A 54 13.07 -28.07 -28.94
N GLY A 55 12.97 -26.73 -29.08
CA GLY A 55 12.30 -26.06 -30.20
C GLY A 55 11.46 -24.83 -29.80
N GLY A 56 11.41 -23.81 -30.68
CA GLY A 56 10.37 -22.76 -30.65
C GLY A 56 10.62 -21.48 -29.82
N GLY A 57 11.86 -21.12 -29.50
CA GLY A 57 12.15 -20.01 -28.56
C GLY A 57 11.71 -18.60 -28.98
N SER A 58 11.94 -18.20 -30.24
CA SER A 58 11.73 -16.81 -30.68
C SER A 58 10.26 -16.40 -30.79
N ALA A 59 9.38 -17.32 -31.21
CA ALA A 59 7.93 -17.07 -31.26
C ALA A 59 7.35 -16.93 -29.84
N GLY A 60 7.74 -17.82 -28.92
CA GLY A 60 7.36 -17.70 -27.51
C GLY A 60 7.87 -16.41 -26.86
N LEU A 61 9.11 -16.02 -27.17
CA LEU A 61 9.70 -14.77 -26.71
C LEU A 61 8.94 -13.55 -27.24
N ALA A 62 8.64 -13.49 -28.53
CA ALA A 62 7.89 -12.37 -29.11
C ALA A 62 6.48 -12.24 -28.50
N GLY A 63 5.73 -13.34 -28.38
CA GLY A 63 4.41 -13.32 -27.75
C GLY A 63 4.46 -12.93 -26.27
N GLY A 64 5.47 -13.45 -25.54
CA GLY A 64 5.67 -13.14 -24.12
C GLY A 64 6.03 -11.67 -23.88
N LEU A 65 6.93 -11.10 -24.70
CA LEU A 65 7.26 -9.68 -24.65
C LEU A 65 6.05 -8.80 -24.97
N LEU A 66 5.27 -9.16 -25.99
CA LEU A 66 4.06 -8.42 -26.36
C LEU A 66 3.03 -8.39 -25.22
N ALA A 67 2.87 -9.51 -24.48
CA ALA A 67 2.02 -9.56 -23.29
C ALA A 67 2.61 -8.79 -22.08
N LEU A 68 3.93 -8.63 -22.00
CA LEU A 68 4.62 -7.95 -20.91
C LEU A 68 4.62 -6.42 -21.06
N ILE A 69 4.62 -5.89 -22.29
CA ILE A 69 4.69 -4.44 -22.57
C ILE A 69 3.71 -3.61 -21.74
N PRO A 70 2.40 -3.92 -21.65
CA PRO A 70 1.46 -3.12 -20.87
C PRO A 70 1.86 -2.93 -19.40
N TRP A 71 2.42 -3.97 -18.77
CA TRP A 71 2.93 -3.91 -17.40
C TRP A 71 4.13 -2.95 -17.29
N LEU A 72 5.05 -3.03 -18.25
CA LEU A 72 6.23 -2.15 -18.28
C LEU A 72 5.87 -0.68 -18.46
N CYS A 73 4.80 -0.35 -19.20
CA CYS A 73 4.40 1.04 -19.43
C CYS A 73 3.52 1.61 -18.30
N LEU A 74 2.72 0.79 -17.61
CA LEU A 74 1.63 1.27 -16.73
C LEU A 74 1.86 1.02 -15.24
N THR A 75 2.77 0.13 -14.88
CA THR A 75 2.98 -0.34 -13.51
C THR A 75 4.46 -0.30 -13.14
N ALA A 76 4.80 -0.56 -11.88
CA ALA A 76 6.16 -0.44 -11.36
C ALA A 76 6.63 -1.75 -10.73
N LEU A 77 7.94 -2.03 -10.86
CA LEU A 77 8.57 -3.19 -10.24
C LEU A 77 8.64 -3.03 -8.72
N GLY A 78 8.53 -4.15 -8.02
CA GLY A 78 8.84 -4.22 -6.59
C GLY A 78 10.34 -4.13 -6.30
N GLY A 79 10.76 -4.66 -5.15
CA GLY A 79 12.16 -4.71 -4.74
C GLY A 79 13.03 -5.61 -5.63
N LEU A 80 14.36 -5.54 -5.48
CA LEU A 80 15.27 -6.42 -6.24
C LEU A 80 15.01 -7.90 -5.93
N THR A 81 14.97 -8.25 -4.64
CA THR A 81 14.75 -9.62 -4.16
C THR A 81 13.37 -10.14 -4.56
N GLU A 82 12.35 -9.30 -4.44
CA GLU A 82 11.00 -9.59 -4.90
C GLU A 82 10.95 -9.82 -6.42
N THR A 83 11.59 -8.95 -7.20
CA THR A 83 11.66 -9.09 -8.66
C THR A 83 12.36 -10.39 -9.07
N LEU A 84 13.45 -10.76 -8.40
CA LEU A 84 14.14 -12.02 -8.63
C LEU A 84 13.27 -13.23 -8.25
N ALA A 85 12.52 -13.14 -7.14
CA ALA A 85 11.56 -14.16 -6.75
C ALA A 85 10.42 -14.28 -7.78
N ALA A 86 9.93 -13.16 -8.31
CA ALA A 86 8.92 -13.14 -9.37
C ALA A 86 9.45 -13.76 -10.68
N VAL A 87 10.70 -13.50 -11.07
CA VAL A 87 11.36 -14.17 -12.21
C VAL A 87 11.40 -15.69 -11.98
N ALA A 88 11.79 -16.14 -10.79
CA ALA A 88 11.85 -17.56 -10.46
C ALA A 88 10.46 -18.22 -10.50
N ALA A 89 9.46 -17.57 -9.90
CA ALA A 89 8.07 -18.02 -9.89
C ALA A 89 7.50 -18.12 -11.31
N ALA A 90 7.63 -17.05 -12.08
CA ALA A 90 7.14 -16.97 -13.44
C ALA A 90 7.83 -17.99 -14.36
N GLY A 91 9.15 -18.17 -14.24
CA GLY A 91 9.89 -19.20 -14.96
C GLY A 91 9.43 -20.62 -14.63
N ALA A 92 9.20 -20.92 -13.34
CA ALA A 92 8.69 -22.22 -12.89
C ALA A 92 7.26 -22.49 -13.37
N LEU A 93 6.38 -21.47 -13.34
CA LEU A 93 5.02 -21.55 -13.87
C LEU A 93 4.99 -21.75 -15.38
N GLY A 94 5.86 -21.05 -16.12
CA GLY A 94 6.03 -21.26 -17.55
C GLY A 94 6.43 -22.70 -17.86
N TRP A 95 7.38 -23.25 -17.09
CA TRP A 95 7.79 -24.64 -17.25
C TRP A 95 6.68 -25.64 -16.91
N LEU A 96 5.91 -25.39 -15.85
CA LEU A 96 4.74 -26.16 -15.47
C LEU A 96 3.67 -26.17 -16.57
N ALA A 97 3.34 -24.99 -17.12
CA ALA A 97 2.39 -24.88 -18.21
C ALA A 97 2.85 -25.65 -19.45
N ALA A 98 4.11 -25.51 -19.85
CA ALA A 98 4.68 -26.27 -20.96
C ALA A 98 4.58 -27.79 -20.73
N ARG A 99 4.80 -28.24 -19.49
CA ARG A 99 4.71 -29.66 -19.12
C ARG A 99 3.29 -30.20 -19.16
N LEU A 100 2.30 -29.42 -18.69
CA LEU A 100 0.88 -29.78 -18.70
C LEU A 100 0.31 -29.81 -20.12
N LEU A 101 0.88 -29.02 -21.03
CA LEU A 101 0.47 -28.89 -22.43
C LEU A 101 1.23 -29.80 -23.40
N ASP A 102 2.22 -30.55 -22.90
CA ASP A 102 2.99 -31.54 -23.66
C ASP A 102 2.26 -32.90 -23.69
N PHE A 103 1.22 -32.98 -24.53
CA PHE A 103 0.46 -34.20 -24.77
C PHE A 103 -0.13 -34.24 -26.21
N PRO A 104 -0.50 -35.42 -26.71
CA PRO A 104 -1.16 -35.57 -28.02
C PRO A 104 -2.61 -35.06 -27.98
N GLY A 105 -2.77 -33.75 -28.13
CA GLY A 105 -4.05 -33.04 -28.15
C GLY A 105 -4.70 -32.92 -29.54
N PRO A 106 -5.76 -32.10 -29.68
CA PRO A 106 -6.42 -31.84 -30.95
C PRO A 106 -5.44 -31.34 -32.02
N ARG A 107 -5.62 -31.80 -33.27
CA ARG A 107 -4.81 -31.34 -34.41
C ARG A 107 -5.18 -29.92 -34.86
N HIS A 108 -6.44 -29.54 -34.70
CA HIS A 108 -6.91 -28.21 -35.08
C HIS A 108 -6.38 -27.16 -34.09
N PRO A 109 -5.67 -26.11 -34.55
CA PRO A 109 -5.01 -25.14 -33.67
C PRO A 109 -5.99 -24.41 -32.75
N LEU A 110 -7.19 -24.05 -33.22
CA LEU A 110 -8.20 -23.42 -32.36
C LEU A 110 -8.66 -24.33 -31.21
N LEU A 111 -8.91 -25.61 -31.48
CA LEU A 111 -9.33 -26.56 -30.43
C LEU A 111 -8.19 -26.83 -29.45
N ARG A 112 -6.94 -26.93 -29.95
CA ARG A 112 -5.76 -27.05 -29.10
C ARG A 112 -5.55 -25.79 -28.24
N GLY A 113 -5.84 -24.62 -28.81
CA GLY A 113 -5.81 -23.34 -28.12
C GLY A 113 -6.83 -23.27 -26.98
N LEU A 114 -8.10 -23.64 -27.23
CA LEU A 114 -9.14 -23.69 -26.20
C LEU A 114 -8.76 -24.63 -25.04
N VAL A 115 -8.19 -25.79 -25.36
CA VAL A 115 -7.70 -26.72 -24.33
C VAL A 115 -6.59 -26.08 -23.50
N ALA A 116 -5.68 -25.33 -24.13
CA ALA A 116 -4.62 -24.62 -23.46
C ALA A 116 -5.14 -23.44 -22.60
N VAL A 117 -6.16 -22.71 -23.06
CA VAL A 117 -6.81 -21.64 -22.27
C VAL A 117 -7.30 -22.19 -20.93
N VAL A 118 -7.96 -23.35 -20.92
CA VAL A 118 -8.45 -23.98 -19.68
C VAL A 118 -7.29 -24.37 -18.74
N VAL A 119 -6.22 -24.96 -19.29
CA VAL A 119 -5.03 -25.31 -18.48
C VAL A 119 -4.40 -24.07 -17.87
N LEU A 120 -4.21 -23.01 -18.66
CA LEU A 120 -3.61 -21.76 -18.19
C LEU A 120 -4.52 -21.03 -17.19
N ALA A 121 -5.84 -21.08 -17.35
CA ALA A 121 -6.79 -20.55 -16.36
C ALA A 121 -6.66 -21.27 -15.01
N LEU A 122 -6.51 -22.60 -15.02
CA LEU A 122 -6.33 -23.38 -13.80
C LEU A 122 -4.98 -23.07 -13.13
N VAL A 123 -3.88 -22.99 -13.89
CA VAL A 123 -2.58 -22.60 -13.35
C VAL A 123 -2.64 -21.17 -12.78
N SER A 124 -3.24 -20.23 -13.50
CA SER A 124 -3.35 -18.82 -13.07
C SER A 124 -4.22 -18.67 -11.82
N GLY A 125 -5.34 -19.40 -11.74
CA GLY A 125 -6.24 -19.36 -10.58
C GLY A 125 -5.63 -19.90 -9.29
N GLY A 126 -4.55 -20.70 -9.38
CA GLY A 126 -3.74 -21.13 -8.24
C GLY A 126 -2.64 -20.13 -7.85
N THR A 127 -2.44 -19.05 -8.61
CA THR A 127 -1.37 -18.06 -8.42
C THR A 127 -1.92 -16.67 -8.11
N GLY A 128 -1.05 -15.77 -7.68
CA GLY A 128 -1.39 -14.46 -7.16
C GLY A 128 -2.03 -14.47 -5.76
N LEU A 129 -1.68 -13.43 -5.01
CA LEU A 129 -2.41 -12.95 -3.83
C LEU A 129 -3.52 -11.99 -4.29
N ASP A 130 -4.11 -11.23 -3.37
CA ASP A 130 -5.14 -10.23 -3.64
C ASP A 130 -4.74 -9.29 -4.78
N GLY A 131 -5.69 -9.01 -5.68
CA GLY A 131 -5.48 -8.27 -6.92
C GLY A 131 -4.62 -9.00 -7.98
N THR A 132 -3.45 -9.52 -7.63
CA THR A 132 -2.53 -10.24 -8.52
C THR A 132 -3.18 -11.47 -9.13
N ASN A 133 -3.99 -12.22 -8.39
CA ASN A 133 -4.72 -13.39 -8.93
C ASN A 133 -5.66 -12.96 -10.06
N VAL A 134 -6.47 -11.91 -9.85
CA VAL A 134 -7.38 -11.38 -10.88
C VAL A 134 -6.59 -10.93 -12.11
N ALA A 135 -5.48 -10.23 -11.90
CA ALA A 135 -4.58 -9.82 -12.97
C ALA A 135 -4.03 -11.01 -13.78
N THR A 136 -3.54 -12.06 -13.11
CA THR A 136 -3.06 -13.29 -13.79
C THR A 136 -4.16 -13.99 -14.57
N LEU A 137 -5.37 -14.11 -13.99
CA LEU A 137 -6.53 -14.75 -14.62
C LEU A 137 -7.03 -14.01 -15.86
N ILE A 138 -6.82 -12.69 -15.94
CA ILE A 138 -7.15 -11.91 -17.14
C ILE A 138 -6.03 -12.03 -18.17
N ALA A 139 -4.78 -11.81 -17.76
CA ALA A 139 -3.65 -11.65 -18.69
C ALA A 139 -3.16 -12.96 -19.32
N VAL A 140 -3.15 -14.07 -18.58
CA VAL A 140 -2.44 -15.30 -18.98
C VAL A 140 -3.29 -16.28 -19.80
N PRO A 141 -4.56 -16.58 -19.46
CA PRO A 141 -5.28 -17.69 -20.09
C PRO A 141 -5.45 -17.58 -21.60
N LEU A 142 -5.68 -16.37 -22.12
CA LEU A 142 -5.89 -16.14 -23.57
C LEU A 142 -4.64 -16.45 -24.41
N LEU A 143 -3.45 -16.50 -23.81
CA LEU A 143 -2.23 -16.97 -24.48
C LEU A 143 -2.30 -18.45 -24.88
N GLY A 144 -3.29 -19.19 -24.36
CA GLY A 144 -3.58 -20.56 -24.77
C GLY A 144 -3.72 -20.69 -26.29
N PHE A 145 -4.27 -19.68 -26.96
CA PHE A 145 -4.36 -19.67 -28.42
C PHE A 145 -2.99 -19.64 -29.11
N ALA A 146 -1.99 -19.00 -28.51
CA ALA A 146 -0.62 -18.91 -29.06
C ALA A 146 0.23 -20.19 -28.83
N VAL A 147 -0.14 -21.03 -27.86
CA VAL A 147 0.58 -22.28 -27.50
C VAL A 147 0.88 -23.21 -28.69
N PRO A 148 -0.07 -23.49 -29.62
CA PRO A 148 0.18 -24.38 -30.75
C PRO A 148 1.34 -23.96 -31.65
N TYR A 149 1.69 -22.67 -31.68
CA TYR A 149 2.75 -22.12 -32.54
C TYR A 149 4.08 -21.91 -31.81
N ALA A 150 4.05 -21.81 -30.48
CA ALA A 150 5.26 -21.57 -29.68
C ALA A 150 6.11 -22.85 -29.50
N GLY A 151 5.51 -24.04 -29.60
CA GLY A 151 6.19 -25.29 -29.25
C GLY A 151 6.52 -25.40 -27.75
N PRO A 152 7.14 -26.50 -27.28
CA PRO A 152 7.28 -26.76 -25.84
C PRO A 152 8.15 -25.73 -25.09
N ARG A 153 9.37 -25.43 -25.56
CA ARG A 153 10.21 -24.40 -24.92
C ARG A 153 9.67 -23.00 -25.13
N GLY A 154 9.11 -22.70 -26.30
CA GLY A 154 8.47 -21.40 -26.54
C GLY A 154 7.26 -21.18 -25.65
N THR A 155 6.46 -22.22 -25.36
CA THR A 155 5.33 -22.16 -24.42
C THR A 155 5.81 -21.79 -23.03
N ALA A 156 6.93 -22.36 -22.57
CA ALA A 156 7.49 -22.01 -21.27
C ALA A 156 7.90 -20.53 -21.19
N VAL A 157 8.57 -20.01 -22.24
CA VAL A 157 8.97 -18.60 -22.32
C VAL A 157 7.75 -17.67 -22.42
N LEU A 158 6.78 -18.03 -23.26
CA LEU A 158 5.54 -17.28 -23.48
C LEU A 158 4.76 -17.08 -22.18
N VAL A 159 4.47 -18.18 -21.49
CA VAL A 159 3.71 -18.16 -20.24
C VAL A 159 4.53 -17.54 -19.12
N GLY A 160 5.84 -17.81 -19.07
CA GLY A 160 6.73 -17.22 -18.06
C GLY A 160 6.77 -15.70 -18.15
N LEU A 161 7.00 -15.11 -19.33
CA LEU A 161 7.01 -13.66 -19.48
C LEU A 161 5.64 -13.03 -19.20
N ALA A 162 4.55 -13.69 -19.59
CA ALA A 162 3.21 -13.20 -19.33
C ALA A 162 2.81 -13.28 -17.86
N ALA A 163 3.25 -14.32 -17.14
CA ALA A 163 3.05 -14.44 -15.70
C ALA A 163 3.96 -13.48 -14.91
N PHE A 164 5.14 -13.16 -15.44
CA PHE A 164 6.07 -12.22 -14.81
C PHE A 164 5.46 -10.83 -14.64
N GLY A 165 4.69 -10.34 -15.63
CA GLY A 165 3.98 -9.05 -15.54
C GLY A 165 3.17 -8.89 -14.24
N PRO A 166 2.07 -9.63 -14.05
CA PRO A 166 1.27 -9.51 -12.85
C PRO A 166 2.04 -9.90 -11.56
N LEU A 167 2.95 -10.88 -11.61
CA LEU A 167 3.66 -11.33 -10.39
C LEU A 167 4.76 -10.36 -9.90
N ALA A 168 5.36 -9.57 -10.80
CA ALA A 168 6.44 -8.64 -10.43
C ALA A 168 5.98 -7.20 -10.29
N PHE A 169 4.91 -6.81 -11.00
CA PHE A 169 4.48 -5.42 -11.10
C PHE A 169 3.25 -5.06 -10.27
N VAL A 170 2.53 -6.04 -9.72
CA VAL A 170 1.37 -5.80 -8.85
C VAL A 170 1.79 -5.96 -7.41
N GLU A 171 1.47 -4.96 -6.57
CA GLU A 171 1.60 -5.08 -5.12
C GLU A 171 0.28 -5.57 -4.52
N PRO A 172 0.22 -6.77 -3.92
CA PRO A 172 -1.00 -7.28 -3.31
C PRO A 172 -1.61 -6.33 -2.27
N VAL A 173 -0.77 -5.73 -1.41
CA VAL A 173 -1.21 -4.80 -0.36
C VAL A 173 -1.95 -3.58 -0.95
N GLN A 174 -1.47 -3.07 -2.09
CA GLN A 174 -2.04 -1.89 -2.77
C GLN A 174 -3.17 -2.24 -3.74
N THR A 175 -3.48 -3.52 -3.91
CA THR A 175 -4.63 -3.96 -4.71
C THR A 175 -5.76 -4.55 -3.88
N THR A 176 -5.64 -4.44 -2.55
CA THR A 176 -6.73 -4.70 -1.62
C THR A 176 -7.88 -3.70 -1.79
N VAL A 177 -9.07 -4.09 -1.33
CA VAL A 177 -10.32 -3.34 -1.49
C VAL A 177 -10.27 -1.92 -0.86
N VAL A 178 -9.33 -1.69 0.07
CA VAL A 178 -9.19 -0.43 0.82
C VAL A 178 -8.96 0.77 -0.10
N LEU A 179 -8.23 0.60 -1.21
CA LEU A 179 -7.88 1.68 -2.13
C LEU A 179 -8.92 1.96 -3.23
N GLY A 180 -9.95 1.13 -3.34
CA GLY A 180 -10.95 1.25 -4.40
C GLY A 180 -10.37 1.09 -5.81
N LEU A 181 -11.17 1.41 -6.84
CA LEU A 181 -10.75 1.27 -8.24
C LEU A 181 -10.09 2.52 -8.81
N ASP A 182 -10.00 3.62 -8.08
CA ASP A 182 -9.50 4.90 -8.62
C ASP A 182 -7.97 5.07 -8.49
N ASP A 183 -7.28 4.04 -7.99
CA ASP A 183 -5.85 4.05 -7.67
C ASP A 183 -5.06 2.94 -8.41
N GLU A 184 -4.09 2.25 -7.81
CA GLU A 184 -3.31 1.15 -8.43
C GLU A 184 -4.17 0.09 -9.12
N PRO A 185 -5.31 -0.37 -8.55
CA PRO A 185 -6.18 -1.35 -9.19
C PRO A 185 -6.63 -0.96 -10.61
N ARG A 186 -6.83 0.32 -10.94
CA ARG A 186 -7.19 0.71 -12.33
C ARG A 186 -6.11 0.39 -13.33
N TRP A 187 -4.86 0.64 -12.95
CA TRP A 187 -3.70 0.50 -13.83
C TRP A 187 -3.35 -0.97 -13.99
N VAL A 188 -3.48 -1.74 -12.91
CA VAL A 188 -3.34 -3.20 -12.93
C VAL A 188 -4.41 -3.84 -13.81
N LEU A 189 -5.68 -3.45 -13.68
CA LEU A 189 -6.76 -3.94 -14.54
C LEU A 189 -6.56 -3.54 -15.99
N LEU A 190 -6.17 -2.28 -16.26
CA LEU A 190 -5.88 -1.82 -17.61
C LEU A 190 -4.70 -2.59 -18.23
N ALA A 191 -3.61 -2.78 -17.49
CA ALA A 191 -2.46 -3.57 -17.95
C ALA A 191 -2.85 -5.03 -18.23
N ALA A 192 -3.65 -5.65 -17.35
CA ALA A 192 -4.14 -7.00 -17.54
C ALA A 192 -5.04 -7.14 -18.77
N LEU A 193 -5.97 -6.21 -18.97
CA LEU A 193 -6.86 -6.17 -20.15
C LEU A 193 -6.08 -5.95 -21.44
N LEU A 194 -5.14 -5.01 -21.45
CA LEU A 194 -4.27 -4.77 -22.61
C LEU A 194 -3.38 -5.97 -22.91
N SER A 195 -2.87 -6.65 -21.87
CA SER A 195 -2.09 -7.90 -22.00
C SER A 195 -2.96 -9.02 -22.58
N ALA A 196 -4.22 -9.13 -22.16
CA ALA A 196 -5.18 -10.10 -22.69
C ALA A 196 -5.55 -9.82 -24.16
N VAL A 197 -5.73 -8.55 -24.54
CA VAL A 197 -5.92 -8.13 -25.94
C VAL A 197 -4.67 -8.44 -26.76
N ALA A 198 -3.49 -8.14 -26.23
CA ALA A 198 -2.22 -8.44 -26.84
C ALA A 198 -2.06 -9.97 -27.08
N ALA A 199 -2.52 -10.80 -26.14
CA ALA A 199 -2.55 -12.26 -26.28
C ALA A 199 -3.45 -12.76 -27.43
N LEU A 200 -4.59 -12.10 -27.68
CA LEU A 200 -5.44 -12.41 -28.84
C LEU A 200 -4.77 -12.02 -30.17
N VAL A 201 -4.02 -10.91 -30.17
CA VAL A 201 -3.22 -10.47 -31.33
C VAL A 201 -1.98 -11.35 -31.53
N CYS A 202 -1.44 -11.98 -30.48
CA CYS A 202 -0.33 -12.93 -30.58
C CYS A 202 -0.69 -14.13 -31.47
N PHE A 203 -1.94 -14.62 -31.42
CA PHE A 203 -2.39 -15.81 -32.16
C PHE A 203 -2.12 -15.74 -33.68
N PRO A 204 -2.64 -14.74 -34.43
CA PRO A 204 -2.36 -14.62 -35.86
C PRO A 204 -0.93 -14.15 -36.15
N LEU A 205 -0.36 -13.30 -35.29
CA LEU A 205 1.00 -12.76 -35.47
C LEU A 205 2.05 -13.88 -35.43
N LEU A 206 1.95 -14.79 -34.47
CA LEU A 206 2.89 -15.91 -34.32
C LEU A 206 2.75 -16.97 -35.41
N TRP A 207 1.56 -17.11 -36.01
CA TRP A 207 1.37 -17.92 -37.22
C TRP A 207 2.08 -17.30 -38.45
N LEU A 208 1.94 -15.98 -38.64
CA LEU A 208 2.63 -15.22 -39.70
C LEU A 208 4.17 -15.25 -39.55
N LEU A 209 4.66 -15.31 -38.30
CA LEU A 209 6.08 -15.33 -37.95
C LEU A 209 6.74 -16.72 -38.03
N SER A 210 6.09 -17.69 -38.68
CA SER A 210 6.63 -19.05 -38.90
C SER A 210 8.00 -19.11 -39.60
N ARG A 211 8.47 -17.98 -40.18
CA ARG A 211 9.84 -17.80 -40.67
C ARG A 211 10.78 -17.36 -39.54
N ARG A 212 11.75 -18.22 -39.19
CA ARG A 212 12.72 -18.01 -38.08
C ARG A 212 13.41 -16.64 -38.07
N THR A 213 13.78 -16.09 -39.23
CA THR A 213 14.44 -14.78 -39.33
C THR A 213 13.52 -13.61 -38.97
N VAL A 214 12.26 -13.67 -39.37
CA VAL A 214 11.25 -12.63 -39.06
C VAL A 214 10.88 -12.67 -37.58
N ALA A 215 10.79 -13.86 -36.99
CA ALA A 215 10.51 -14.03 -35.56
C ALA A 215 11.55 -13.37 -34.65
N TRP A 216 12.85 -13.46 -34.98
CA TRP A 216 13.90 -12.80 -34.22
C TRP A 216 13.87 -11.28 -34.38
N LEU A 217 13.62 -10.77 -35.59
CA LEU A 217 13.50 -9.34 -35.82
C LEU A 217 12.33 -8.74 -35.02
N VAL A 218 11.16 -9.41 -35.02
CA VAL A 218 10.01 -8.98 -34.22
C VAL A 218 10.30 -9.07 -32.73
N ALA A 219 10.93 -10.15 -32.25
CA ALA A 219 11.32 -10.26 -30.85
C ALA A 219 12.29 -9.13 -30.44
N SER A 220 13.24 -8.76 -31.30
CA SER A 220 14.15 -7.63 -31.05
C SER A 220 13.42 -6.29 -31.01
N VAL A 221 12.51 -6.03 -31.95
CA VAL A 221 11.68 -4.81 -31.95
C VAL A 221 10.83 -4.72 -30.69
N LEU A 222 10.20 -5.82 -30.27
CA LEU A 222 9.42 -5.88 -29.03
C LEU A 222 10.32 -5.74 -27.79
N GLY A 223 11.55 -6.22 -27.83
CA GLY A 223 12.54 -5.99 -26.79
C GLY A 223 12.88 -4.50 -26.65
N VAL A 224 13.11 -3.81 -27.78
CA VAL A 224 13.32 -2.36 -27.80
C VAL A 224 12.07 -1.62 -27.29
N ALA A 225 10.87 -2.03 -27.72
CA ALA A 225 9.62 -1.45 -27.25
C ALA A 225 9.39 -1.67 -25.75
N SER A 226 9.76 -2.85 -25.24
CA SER A 226 9.70 -3.17 -23.81
C SER A 226 10.62 -2.25 -23.01
N THR A 227 11.86 -2.09 -23.45
CA THR A 227 12.82 -1.16 -22.84
C THR A 227 12.33 0.28 -22.91
N PHE A 228 11.83 0.72 -24.07
CA PHE A 228 11.26 2.06 -24.23
C PHE A 228 10.08 2.27 -23.28
N CYS A 229 9.16 1.31 -23.18
CA CYS A 229 8.05 1.41 -22.26
C CYS A 229 8.51 1.50 -20.81
N HIS A 230 9.46 0.67 -20.37
CA HIS A 230 9.93 0.72 -19.00
C HIS A 230 10.69 2.01 -18.65
N VAL A 231 11.54 2.49 -19.57
CA VAL A 231 12.47 3.60 -19.30
C VAL A 231 11.85 4.97 -19.59
N VAL A 232 10.99 5.08 -20.60
CA VAL A 232 10.47 6.37 -21.09
C VAL A 232 9.01 6.60 -20.68
N VAL A 233 8.18 5.55 -20.69
CA VAL A 233 6.72 5.70 -20.45
C VAL A 233 6.35 5.34 -19.02
N GLY A 234 6.88 4.24 -18.51
CA GLY A 234 6.58 3.68 -17.21
C GLY A 234 7.47 4.23 -16.12
N HIS A 235 7.64 3.43 -15.08
CA HIS A 235 8.32 3.83 -13.84
C HIS A 235 9.65 3.09 -13.70
N PRO A 236 10.77 3.65 -14.19
CA PRO A 236 12.07 3.02 -14.07
C PRO A 236 12.54 3.04 -12.62
N GLY A 237 12.96 1.89 -12.10
CA GLY A 237 13.44 1.75 -10.73
C GLY A 237 12.93 0.47 -10.06
N LEU A 238 13.30 0.32 -8.79
CA LEU A 238 12.83 -0.74 -7.91
C LEU A 238 12.15 -0.08 -6.72
N TYR A 239 10.93 -0.51 -6.42
CA TYR A 239 10.09 0.06 -5.37
C TYR A 239 9.78 -1.01 -4.33
N GLY A 240 10.84 -1.59 -3.76
CA GLY A 240 10.72 -2.54 -2.66
C GLY A 240 10.33 -1.84 -1.37
N ASP A 241 9.77 -2.62 -0.45
CA ASP A 241 9.45 -2.16 0.89
C ASP A 241 10.70 -1.78 1.67
N ASP A 242 10.51 -0.82 2.57
CA ASP A 242 11.51 -0.40 3.53
C ASP A 242 11.27 -1.14 4.87
N LEU A 243 12.15 -0.91 5.84
CA LEU A 243 12.06 -1.50 7.17
C LEU A 243 11.92 -0.41 8.21
N PHE A 244 11.05 -0.62 9.20
CA PHE A 244 10.95 0.25 10.36
C PHE A 244 11.57 -0.43 11.59
N VAL A 245 12.70 0.10 12.04
CA VAL A 245 13.53 -0.45 13.11
C VAL A 245 13.23 0.28 14.41
N VAL A 246 12.77 -0.45 15.42
CA VAL A 246 12.52 0.09 16.77
C VAL A 246 13.66 -0.33 17.69
N LEU A 247 14.24 0.62 18.42
CA LEU A 247 15.30 0.36 19.40
C LEU A 247 14.73 0.12 20.80
N LYS A 248 15.47 -0.66 21.62
CA LYS A 248 15.06 -1.00 22.98
C LYS A 248 15.06 0.18 23.94
N ALA A 249 15.97 1.12 23.75
CA ALA A 249 16.12 2.26 24.64
C ALA A 249 14.93 3.23 24.48
N ARG A 250 14.37 3.70 25.59
CA ARG A 250 13.24 4.65 25.62
C ARG A 250 13.59 5.87 26.46
N ALA A 251 13.04 7.03 26.09
CA ALA A 251 13.19 8.24 26.87
C ALA A 251 12.32 8.20 28.13
N ALA A 252 12.80 8.76 29.23
CA ALA A 252 12.03 8.86 30.48
C ALA A 252 11.20 10.16 30.49
N LEU A 253 9.88 10.03 30.44
CA LEU A 253 8.93 11.16 30.39
C LEU A 253 8.23 11.45 31.72
N SER A 254 8.87 11.09 32.85
CA SER A 254 8.39 11.43 34.21
C SER A 254 8.85 12.82 34.64
N ASN A 255 8.14 13.44 35.58
CA ASN A 255 8.50 14.74 36.20
C ASN A 255 8.64 15.87 35.17
N LEU A 256 7.65 16.02 34.29
CA LEU A 256 7.61 17.08 33.29
C LEU A 256 7.10 18.40 33.89
N PRO A 257 7.50 19.56 33.33
CA PRO A 257 6.99 20.86 33.76
C PRO A 257 5.45 20.97 33.74
N PRO A 258 4.85 21.76 34.65
CA PRO A 258 3.40 21.97 34.67
C PRO A 258 2.91 22.85 33.50
N ASP A 259 3.71 23.84 33.08
CA ASP A 259 3.42 24.69 31.92
C ASP A 259 3.47 23.89 30.61
N VAL A 260 2.48 24.09 29.73
CA VAL A 260 2.31 23.27 28.52
C VAL A 260 3.43 23.48 27.50
N HIS A 261 3.91 24.72 27.34
CA HIS A 261 4.98 25.02 26.38
C HIS A 261 6.32 24.48 26.86
N ALA A 262 6.66 24.70 28.13
CA ALA A 262 7.85 24.12 28.75
C ALA A 262 7.81 22.59 28.74
N ARG A 263 6.63 21.98 28.98
CA ARG A 263 6.42 20.54 28.92
C ARG A 263 6.69 19.97 27.53
N ARG A 264 6.12 20.58 26.48
CA ARG A 264 6.33 20.15 25.08
C ARG A 264 7.80 20.22 24.69
N ALA A 265 8.48 21.32 25.05
CA ALA A 265 9.90 21.48 24.80
C ALA A 265 10.74 20.40 25.51
N GLU A 266 10.46 20.14 26.79
CA GLU A 266 11.17 19.11 27.58
C GLU A 266 10.95 17.69 27.01
N VAL A 267 9.71 17.35 26.62
CA VAL A 267 9.42 16.06 25.97
C VAL A 267 10.22 15.91 24.67
N TYR A 268 10.18 16.93 23.80
CA TYR A 268 10.95 16.94 22.56
C TYR A 268 12.45 16.74 22.80
N HIS A 269 13.06 17.53 23.70
CA HIS A 269 14.49 17.42 23.99
C HIS A 269 14.89 16.05 24.54
N ARG A 270 14.15 15.49 25.50
CA ARG A 270 14.46 14.16 26.05
C ARG A 270 14.38 13.04 25.02
N LEU A 271 13.40 13.13 24.11
CA LEU A 271 13.25 12.16 23.02
C LEU A 271 14.41 12.27 22.04
N VAL A 272 14.73 13.49 21.58
CA VAL A 272 15.84 13.75 20.66
C VAL A 272 17.17 13.33 21.25
N ASP A 273 17.47 13.70 22.50
CA ASP A 273 18.72 13.33 23.19
C ASP A 273 18.86 11.81 23.32
N THR A 274 17.76 11.12 23.58
CA THR A 274 17.74 9.66 23.66
C THR A 274 18.00 9.05 22.28
N ALA A 275 17.32 9.55 21.25
CA ALA A 275 17.50 9.11 19.86
C ALA A 275 18.94 9.30 19.40
N ASP A 276 19.49 10.52 19.50
CA ASP A 276 20.85 10.83 19.05
C ASP A 276 21.90 9.97 19.77
N ARG A 277 21.78 9.77 21.09
CA ARG A 277 22.72 8.94 21.86
C ARG A 277 22.63 7.46 21.50
N THR A 278 21.41 6.92 21.39
CA THR A 278 21.19 5.46 21.31
C THR A 278 21.16 4.94 19.87
N GLN A 279 20.82 5.78 18.90
CA GLN A 279 20.86 5.43 17.47
C GLN A 279 22.27 5.52 16.88
N ALA A 280 23.19 6.28 17.49
CA ALA A 280 24.51 6.54 16.92
C ALA A 280 25.28 5.29 16.44
N PRO A 281 25.35 4.16 17.19
CA PRO A 281 26.02 2.96 16.71
C PRO A 281 25.36 2.36 15.46
N LEU A 282 24.04 2.25 15.45
CA LEU A 282 23.30 1.71 14.30
C LEU A 282 23.41 2.64 13.08
N ARG A 283 23.28 3.95 13.27
CA ARG A 283 23.48 4.96 12.22
C ARG A 283 24.87 4.87 11.60
N HIS A 284 25.91 4.68 12.42
CA HIS A 284 27.27 4.46 11.94
C HIS A 284 27.37 3.20 11.09
N ASP A 285 26.79 2.08 11.54
CA ASP A 285 26.82 0.81 10.80
C ASP A 285 26.08 0.90 9.46
N LEU A 286 24.89 1.53 9.44
CA LEU A 286 24.11 1.74 8.22
C LEU A 286 24.86 2.63 7.21
N SER A 287 25.47 3.73 7.67
CA SER A 287 26.30 4.59 6.82
C SER A 287 27.49 3.84 6.23
N ARG A 288 28.17 2.97 6.99
CA ARG A 288 29.28 2.13 6.48
C ARG A 288 28.81 1.15 5.41
N LEU A 289 27.61 0.60 5.56
CA LEU A 289 26.99 -0.32 4.61
C LEU A 289 26.33 0.38 3.42
N HIS A 290 26.37 1.72 3.36
CA HIS A 290 25.69 2.53 2.35
C HIS A 290 24.18 2.25 2.25
N LEU A 291 23.57 1.91 3.40
CA LEU A 291 22.13 1.76 3.52
C LEU A 291 21.54 3.12 3.91
N PRO A 292 20.69 3.72 3.06
CA PRO A 292 19.96 4.94 3.43
C PRO A 292 19.13 4.68 4.69
N TYR A 293 18.93 5.74 5.49
CA TYR A 293 18.08 5.68 6.68
C TYR A 293 17.55 7.06 7.08
N THR A 294 16.39 7.07 7.75
CA THR A 294 15.77 8.26 8.34
C THR A 294 15.60 8.02 9.83
N PRO A 295 16.21 8.85 10.70
CA PRO A 295 16.04 8.73 12.15
C PRO A 295 14.72 9.34 12.62
N PHE A 296 14.13 8.73 13.65
CA PHE A 296 12.95 9.23 14.35
C PHE A 296 13.24 9.33 15.86
N TYR A 297 12.69 10.35 16.51
CA TYR A 297 12.85 10.56 17.95
C TYR A 297 11.60 10.19 18.76
N LEU A 298 10.40 10.34 18.18
CA LEU A 298 9.14 10.15 18.92
C LEU A 298 8.88 8.68 19.26
N VAL A 299 9.16 7.78 18.33
CA VAL A 299 9.59 6.40 18.64
C VAL A 299 11.08 6.38 18.39
N ASN A 300 11.85 5.83 19.33
CA ASN A 300 13.29 5.67 19.14
C ASN A 300 13.54 4.60 18.07
N GLY A 301 13.67 5.03 16.81
CA GLY A 301 13.70 4.12 15.68
C GLY A 301 14.18 4.78 14.40
N LEU A 302 14.35 3.95 13.37
CA LEU A 302 14.82 4.37 12.05
C LEU A 302 13.99 3.69 10.97
N GLU A 303 13.64 4.45 9.93
CA GLU A 303 13.30 3.87 8.63
C GLU A 303 14.61 3.53 7.92
N VAL A 304 14.72 2.31 7.42
CA VAL A 304 15.94 1.78 6.79
C VAL A 304 15.55 1.14 5.46
N TRP A 305 16.24 1.55 4.40
CA TRP A 305 16.07 0.98 3.08
C TRP A 305 16.81 -0.35 3.02
N GLY A 306 16.10 -1.46 2.83
CA GLY A 306 16.72 -2.79 2.79
C GLY A 306 15.75 -3.95 2.64
N GLY A 307 16.23 -5.03 2.01
CA GLY A 307 15.45 -6.25 1.80
C GLY A 307 15.44 -7.22 2.99
N PRO A 308 14.90 -8.45 2.79
CA PRO A 308 14.85 -9.50 3.81
C PRO A 308 16.20 -9.81 4.47
N GLU A 309 17.30 -9.72 3.74
CA GLU A 309 18.66 -9.91 4.24
C GLU A 309 19.07 -8.84 5.25
N VAL A 310 18.74 -7.57 4.99
CA VAL A 310 18.99 -6.46 5.91
C VAL A 310 18.11 -6.62 7.16
N ARG A 311 16.86 -7.06 6.98
CA ARG A 311 15.94 -7.35 8.10
C ARG A 311 16.50 -8.41 9.04
N VAL A 312 17.05 -9.51 8.52
CA VAL A 312 17.65 -10.58 9.34
C VAL A 312 18.84 -10.03 10.14
N TRP A 313 19.72 -9.25 9.49
CA TRP A 313 20.84 -8.62 10.18
C TRP A 313 20.39 -7.66 11.29
N LEU A 314 19.47 -6.73 11.00
CA LEU A 314 18.92 -5.78 11.98
C LEU A 314 18.28 -6.50 13.16
N SER A 315 17.52 -7.57 12.89
CA SER A 315 16.84 -8.37 13.92
C SER A 315 17.81 -9.13 14.83
N SER A 316 19.05 -9.34 14.40
CA SER A 316 20.08 -10.01 15.19
C SER A 316 20.83 -9.08 16.16
N ARG A 317 20.63 -7.77 16.05
CA ARG A 317 21.36 -6.79 16.86
C ARG A 317 20.83 -6.72 18.30
N ALA A 318 21.72 -6.48 19.26
CA ALA A 318 21.35 -6.42 20.67
C ALA A 318 20.58 -5.14 21.06
N ASP A 319 20.78 -4.04 20.34
CA ASP A 319 20.15 -2.72 20.55
C ASP A 319 18.75 -2.60 19.92
N VAL A 320 18.44 -3.44 18.93
CA VAL A 320 17.16 -3.48 18.22
C VAL A 320 16.14 -4.30 19.02
N ASP A 321 14.94 -3.73 19.17
CA ASP A 321 13.78 -4.37 19.79
C ASP A 321 12.95 -5.14 18.76
N ARG A 322 12.56 -4.45 17.67
CA ARG A 322 11.72 -5.00 16.60
C ARG A 322 12.13 -4.44 15.24
N VAL A 323 11.95 -5.24 14.19
CA VAL A 323 12.08 -4.81 12.80
C VAL A 323 10.77 -5.10 12.08
N LEU A 324 9.99 -4.03 11.89
CA LEU A 324 8.70 -4.03 11.25
C LEU A 324 8.87 -3.84 9.73
N LEU A 325 7.88 -4.33 8.98
CA LEU A 325 7.76 -3.99 7.57
C LEU A 325 7.32 -2.53 7.46
N ASN A 326 7.81 -1.83 6.45
CA ASN A 326 7.38 -0.48 6.13
C ASN A 326 7.01 -0.44 4.63
N PRO A 327 5.79 -0.92 4.27
CA PRO A 327 5.39 -1.08 2.89
C PRO A 327 5.46 0.24 2.12
N ARG A 328 5.98 0.18 0.90
CA ARG A 328 6.15 1.37 0.08
C ARG A 328 5.17 1.41 -1.07
N LEU A 329 4.44 2.52 -1.15
CA LEU A 329 3.56 2.83 -2.26
C LEU A 329 4.33 2.88 -3.59
N ARG A 330 3.94 2.03 -4.54
CA ARG A 330 4.51 2.01 -5.89
C ARG A 330 4.01 3.24 -6.67
N PRO A 331 4.80 3.83 -7.56
CA PRO A 331 4.33 4.94 -8.37
C PRO A 331 3.26 4.45 -9.36
N ILE A 332 2.28 5.32 -9.59
CA ILE A 332 1.21 5.12 -10.56
C ILE A 332 1.30 6.20 -11.65
N PRO A 333 0.86 5.92 -12.91
CA PRO A 333 0.99 6.86 -14.03
C PRO A 333 0.39 8.25 -13.79
N SER A 334 -0.69 8.34 -13.01
CA SER A 334 -1.23 9.60 -12.51
C SER A 334 -1.92 9.39 -11.16
N PRO A 335 -1.99 10.41 -10.31
CA PRO A 335 -2.80 10.36 -9.09
C PRO A 335 -4.30 10.25 -9.41
N PRO A 336 -5.14 9.88 -8.43
CA PRO A 336 -6.58 9.99 -8.58
C PRO A 336 -7.00 11.45 -8.83
N ALA A 337 -8.10 11.61 -9.58
CA ALA A 337 -8.66 12.94 -9.79
C ALA A 337 -9.19 13.48 -8.46
N ARG A 338 -8.99 14.77 -8.18
CA ARG A 338 -9.55 15.40 -6.98
C ARG A 338 -11.06 15.27 -6.99
N LEU A 339 -11.63 14.89 -5.86
CA LEU A 339 -13.07 14.89 -5.65
C LEU A 339 -13.57 16.34 -5.67
N THR A 340 -14.52 16.63 -6.56
CA THR A 340 -15.14 17.95 -6.68
C THR A 340 -16.65 17.82 -6.61
N GLY A 341 -17.30 18.72 -5.88
CA GLY A 341 -18.76 18.79 -5.77
C GLY A 341 -19.20 20.21 -5.41
N HIS A 342 -20.46 20.53 -5.68
CA HIS A 342 -21.08 21.78 -5.26
C HIS A 342 -22.21 21.48 -4.29
N VAL A 343 -22.11 22.03 -3.09
CA VAL A 343 -23.14 21.96 -2.06
C VAL A 343 -23.44 23.38 -1.59
N THR A 344 -24.72 23.73 -1.55
CA THR A 344 -25.17 24.99 -0.96
C THR A 344 -25.30 24.83 0.54
N VAL A 345 -24.56 25.65 1.30
CA VAL A 345 -24.69 25.74 2.76
C VAL A 345 -25.39 27.03 3.12
N ASP A 346 -26.39 26.95 3.99
CA ASP A 346 -27.16 28.11 4.49
C ASP A 346 -26.57 28.70 5.78
N GLY A 347 -25.44 28.16 6.24
CA GLY A 347 -24.74 28.55 7.46
C GLY A 347 -25.35 27.97 8.74
N ARG A 348 -26.44 27.19 8.65
CA ARG A 348 -27.00 26.53 9.83
C ARG A 348 -26.09 25.39 10.29
N PRO A 349 -25.99 25.16 11.62
CA PRO A 349 -25.30 24.00 12.16
C PRO A 349 -25.84 22.69 11.56
N GLN A 350 -24.94 21.85 11.05
CA GLN A 350 -25.30 20.54 10.55
C GLN A 350 -25.81 19.63 11.69
N TRP A 351 -26.46 18.53 11.32
CA TRP A 351 -27.10 17.63 12.30
C TRP A 351 -26.07 17.04 13.28
N ASN A 352 -24.87 16.70 12.82
CA ASN A 352 -23.79 16.15 13.62
C ASN A 352 -23.33 17.17 14.68
N VAL A 353 -23.27 18.45 14.32
CA VAL A 353 -22.91 19.55 15.22
C VAL A 353 -23.97 19.74 16.31
N THR A 354 -25.25 19.76 15.92
CA THR A 354 -26.37 19.94 16.85
C THR A 354 -26.60 18.72 17.75
N ALA A 355 -26.35 17.52 17.24
CA ALA A 355 -26.47 16.28 18.01
C ALA A 355 -25.52 16.22 19.21
N ILE A 356 -24.33 16.83 19.10
CA ILE A 356 -23.35 16.92 20.20
C ILE A 356 -23.45 18.24 20.98
N GLY A 357 -24.38 19.13 20.63
CA GLY A 357 -24.62 20.40 21.30
C GLY A 357 -23.53 21.47 21.08
N ALA A 358 -22.70 21.34 20.04
CA ALA A 358 -21.63 22.29 19.75
C ALA A 358 -22.17 23.69 19.40
N ASP A 359 -23.34 23.76 18.75
CA ASP A 359 -24.05 25.01 18.46
C ASP A 359 -24.39 25.82 19.73
N ARG A 360 -24.66 25.14 20.85
CA ARG A 360 -24.92 25.78 22.14
C ARG A 360 -23.65 26.37 22.76
N VAL A 361 -22.50 25.74 22.53
CA VAL A 361 -21.19 26.23 22.96
C VAL A 361 -20.78 27.43 22.12
N TRP A 362 -21.05 27.42 20.82
CA TRP A 362 -20.80 28.58 19.97
C TRP A 362 -21.56 29.83 20.44
N ALA A 363 -22.78 29.64 20.97
CA ALA A 363 -23.59 30.73 21.52
C ALA A 363 -22.97 31.38 22.78
N THR A 364 -22.02 30.73 23.46
CA THR A 364 -21.25 31.34 24.57
C THR A 364 -20.04 32.13 24.07
N GLY A 365 -19.76 32.11 22.77
CA GLY A 365 -18.60 32.74 22.14
C GLY A 365 -17.42 31.79 21.94
N ASP A 366 -17.53 30.54 22.40
CA ASP A 366 -16.47 29.54 22.32
C ASP A 366 -16.60 28.72 21.04
N THR A 367 -15.66 28.90 20.11
CA THR A 367 -15.63 28.19 18.82
C THR A 367 -14.30 27.49 18.55
N GLY A 368 -13.42 27.40 19.57
CA GLY A 368 -12.09 26.82 19.49
C GLY A 368 -10.96 27.85 19.27
N GLN A 369 -11.20 29.12 19.54
CA GLN A 369 -10.19 30.17 19.41
C GLN A 369 -8.98 29.87 20.29
N GLY A 370 -7.77 30.09 19.76
CA GLY A 370 -6.52 29.83 20.47
C GLY A 370 -6.07 28.36 20.45
N ILE A 371 -6.88 27.44 19.93
CA ILE A 371 -6.54 26.02 19.78
C ILE A 371 -6.01 25.75 18.38
N VAL A 372 -4.97 24.92 18.29
CA VAL A 372 -4.46 24.36 17.03
C VAL A 372 -4.83 22.88 16.93
N ILE A 373 -5.62 22.53 15.91
CA ILE A 373 -5.95 21.15 15.57
C ILE A 373 -5.00 20.65 14.48
N GLY A 374 -4.23 19.62 14.80
CA GLY A 374 -3.41 18.88 13.85
C GLY A 374 -4.24 17.79 13.17
N SER A 375 -4.06 17.64 11.86
CA SER A 375 -4.64 16.55 11.08
C SER A 375 -3.54 15.78 10.38
N SER A 376 -3.50 14.47 10.60
CA SER A 376 -2.61 13.54 9.91
C SER A 376 -3.50 12.58 9.13
N ASP A 377 -3.55 12.74 7.80
CA ASP A 377 -4.52 12.04 6.95
C ASP A 377 -4.06 12.00 5.46
N SER A 378 -4.97 11.83 4.49
CA SER A 378 -4.68 11.78 3.05
C SER A 378 -4.25 13.09 2.42
N GLY A 379 -4.31 14.15 3.22
CA GLY A 379 -4.08 15.53 2.83
C GLY A 379 -5.32 16.40 3.04
N ILE A 380 -5.21 17.69 2.72
CA ILE A 380 -6.30 18.66 2.88
C ILE A 380 -6.33 19.58 1.66
N ASP A 381 -7.50 19.81 1.06
CA ASP A 381 -7.67 20.87 0.07
C ASP A 381 -7.58 22.25 0.74
N GLY A 382 -6.40 22.88 0.63
CA GLY A 382 -6.16 24.21 1.18
C GLY A 382 -6.97 25.33 0.52
N SER A 383 -7.54 25.07 -0.66
CA SER A 383 -8.42 26.03 -1.35
C SER A 383 -9.89 25.88 -0.93
N HIS A 384 -10.24 24.83 -0.20
CA HIS A 384 -11.61 24.51 0.17
C HIS A 384 -12.25 25.67 0.94
N PRO A 385 -13.45 26.15 0.55
CA PRO A 385 -14.02 27.37 1.12
C PRO A 385 -14.26 27.34 2.63
N ALA A 386 -14.55 26.16 3.16
CA ALA A 386 -14.79 25.97 4.59
C ALA A 386 -13.49 25.90 5.42
N LEU A 387 -12.32 25.65 4.80
CA LEU A 387 -11.08 25.31 5.50
C LEU A 387 -9.98 26.37 5.35
N ARG A 388 -9.91 27.03 4.19
CA ARG A 388 -8.79 27.91 3.81
C ARG A 388 -8.46 29.00 4.84
N ASN A 389 -9.47 29.52 5.54
CA ASN A 389 -9.30 30.60 6.51
C ASN A 389 -8.73 30.11 7.86
N GLY A 390 -8.94 28.84 8.19
CA GLY A 390 -8.43 28.21 9.42
C GLY A 390 -6.96 27.79 9.32
N PHE A 391 -6.39 27.71 8.11
CA PHE A 391 -5.04 27.20 7.90
C PHE A 391 -4.01 28.06 8.60
N ARG A 392 -3.30 27.55 9.61
CA ARG A 392 -2.31 28.33 10.37
C ARG A 392 -1.23 28.87 9.43
N SER A 393 -0.95 30.17 9.52
CA SER A 393 0.11 30.79 8.72
C SER A 393 1.50 30.34 9.20
N GLY A 394 2.45 30.33 8.28
CA GLY A 394 3.83 29.94 8.54
C GLY A 394 4.33 28.91 7.54
N THR A 395 5.63 28.66 7.56
CA THR A 395 6.29 27.66 6.71
C THR A 395 6.34 26.26 7.36
N ASP A 396 5.72 26.12 8.53
CA ASP A 396 5.69 24.95 9.42
C ASP A 396 4.25 24.60 9.85
N SER A 397 3.31 24.76 8.92
CA SER A 397 1.90 24.39 9.13
C SER A 397 1.41 23.33 8.14
N TRP A 398 2.25 22.91 7.19
CA TRP A 398 1.98 21.84 6.23
C TRP A 398 3.23 20.97 6.02
N TYR A 399 3.06 19.65 6.09
CA TYR A 399 4.12 18.69 5.80
C TYR A 399 3.60 17.51 4.99
N ASP A 400 4.25 17.21 3.88
CA ASP A 400 3.90 16.07 3.03
C ASP A 400 5.17 15.25 2.80
N PRO A 401 5.46 14.26 3.65
CA PRO A 401 6.66 13.43 3.54
C PRO A 401 6.64 12.55 2.27
N ALA A 402 5.45 12.17 1.78
CA ALA A 402 5.30 11.22 0.69
C ALA A 402 5.27 11.90 -0.70
N GLY A 403 4.39 12.88 -0.88
CA GLY A 403 4.18 13.59 -2.14
C GLY A 403 5.03 14.85 -2.29
N GLY A 404 5.58 15.37 -1.19
CA GLY A 404 6.43 16.55 -1.21
C GLY A 404 5.72 17.87 -1.54
N THR A 405 4.39 17.91 -1.43
CA THR A 405 3.61 19.12 -1.69
C THR A 405 3.97 20.23 -0.70
N ARG A 406 4.10 21.45 -1.22
CA ARG A 406 4.45 22.64 -0.42
C ARG A 406 3.24 23.37 0.16
N THR A 407 2.06 23.01 -0.30
CA THR A 407 0.78 23.61 0.07
C THR A 407 -0.23 22.51 0.32
N PRO A 408 -1.21 22.74 1.22
CA PRO A 408 -2.25 21.75 1.51
C PRO A 408 -2.90 21.25 0.22
N THR A 409 -2.73 19.95 0.00
CA THR A 409 -3.23 19.23 -1.17
C THR A 409 -3.84 17.92 -0.69
N ASP A 410 -4.97 17.54 -1.27
CA ASP A 410 -5.61 16.24 -1.06
C ASP A 410 -6.03 15.68 -2.42
N TYR A 411 -5.68 14.42 -2.65
CA TYR A 411 -6.11 13.68 -3.84
C TYR A 411 -7.18 12.63 -3.52
N GLY A 412 -7.26 12.18 -2.26
CA GLY A 412 -8.22 11.17 -1.81
C GLY A 412 -9.52 11.77 -1.25
N GLY A 413 -9.47 12.99 -0.73
CA GLY A 413 -10.60 13.70 -0.13
C GLY A 413 -10.92 13.29 1.31
N HIS A 414 -10.33 12.21 1.82
CA HIS A 414 -10.59 11.68 3.16
C HIS A 414 -10.16 12.68 4.24
N GLY A 415 -8.93 13.20 4.15
CA GLY A 415 -8.42 14.18 5.10
C GLY A 415 -9.14 15.53 5.02
N THR A 416 -9.53 15.98 3.83
CA THR A 416 -10.38 17.18 3.67
C THR A 416 -11.71 17.02 4.40
N HIS A 417 -12.35 15.84 4.29
CA HIS A 417 -13.59 15.54 4.98
C HIS A 417 -13.41 15.45 6.51
N THR A 418 -12.38 14.72 6.97
CA THR A 418 -12.06 14.58 8.40
C THR A 418 -11.80 15.93 9.04
N LEU A 419 -10.92 16.75 8.46
CA LEU A 419 -10.61 18.08 9.00
C LEU A 419 -11.84 19.01 8.89
N GLY A 420 -12.62 18.92 7.82
CA GLY A 420 -13.89 19.63 7.67
C GLY A 420 -14.85 19.40 8.84
N SER A 421 -14.94 18.16 9.31
CA SER A 421 -15.77 17.80 10.48
C SER A 421 -15.25 18.42 11.78
N ALA A 422 -13.94 18.66 11.89
CA ALA A 422 -13.34 19.29 13.06
C ALA A 422 -13.45 20.83 13.03
N VAL A 423 -13.08 21.48 11.92
CA VAL A 423 -12.87 22.95 11.88
C VAL A 423 -13.56 23.66 10.71
N GLY A 424 -14.37 22.96 9.92
CA GLY A 424 -15.09 23.55 8.79
C GLY A 424 -15.98 24.73 9.21
N SER A 425 -15.87 25.85 8.52
CA SER A 425 -16.74 27.01 8.75
C SER A 425 -18.17 26.78 8.22
N ASN A 426 -19.05 27.78 8.37
CA ASN A 426 -20.43 27.78 7.86
C ASN A 426 -21.32 26.64 8.42
N GLY A 427 -21.17 26.32 9.71
CA GLY A 427 -22.01 25.34 10.39
C GLY A 427 -21.61 23.88 10.17
N ILE A 428 -20.44 23.62 9.57
CA ILE A 428 -19.98 22.26 9.20
C ILE A 428 -19.20 21.61 10.34
N GLY A 429 -18.10 22.23 10.76
CA GLY A 429 -17.17 21.67 11.75
C GLY A 429 -17.50 22.07 13.17
N VAL A 430 -17.06 21.27 14.14
CA VAL A 430 -17.34 21.42 15.58
C VAL A 430 -16.66 22.65 16.20
N ALA A 431 -15.43 22.96 15.77
CA ALA A 431 -14.60 24.04 16.30
C ALA A 431 -14.15 24.99 15.16
N PRO A 432 -15.08 25.74 14.54
CA PRO A 432 -14.79 26.55 13.35
C PRO A 432 -13.85 27.75 13.61
N GLY A 433 -13.62 28.12 14.87
CA GLY A 433 -12.68 29.17 15.28
C GLY A 433 -11.25 28.68 15.55
N ALA A 434 -11.02 27.36 15.54
CA ALA A 434 -9.68 26.79 15.71
C ALA A 434 -8.80 27.01 14.48
N ARG A 435 -7.49 27.09 14.70
CA ARG A 435 -6.50 27.02 13.62
C ARG A 435 -6.13 25.58 13.36
N TRP A 436 -5.65 25.28 12.16
CA TRP A 436 -5.21 23.92 11.84
C TRP A 436 -3.85 23.85 11.17
N ILE A 437 -3.18 22.71 11.37
CA ILE A 437 -1.99 22.27 10.64
C ILE A 437 -2.22 20.88 10.07
N GLY A 438 -1.54 20.56 8.97
CA GLY A 438 -1.75 19.29 8.25
C GLY A 438 -0.45 18.54 8.02
N CYS A 439 -0.54 17.22 8.07
CA CYS A 439 0.48 16.31 7.58
C CYS A 439 -0.13 15.15 6.77
N VAL A 440 0.58 14.67 5.75
CA VAL A 440 0.13 13.55 4.89
C VAL A 440 0.81 12.25 5.30
N ASP A 441 0.08 11.35 5.96
CA ASP A 441 0.52 9.96 6.27
C ASP A 441 -0.29 8.89 5.51
N LEU A 442 -1.34 9.31 4.79
CA LEU A 442 -2.19 8.45 3.97
C LEU A 442 -2.31 8.94 2.51
N PRO A 443 -1.21 9.19 1.79
CA PRO A 443 -1.24 9.86 0.47
C PRO A 443 -2.15 9.20 -0.57
N ARG A 444 -2.46 7.91 -0.41
CA ARG A 444 -3.46 7.18 -1.21
C ARG A 444 -4.53 6.49 -0.36
N ASN A 445 -4.74 6.85 0.91
CA ASN A 445 -5.50 6.09 1.91
C ASN A 445 -4.85 4.77 2.36
N LEU A 446 -3.53 4.68 2.21
CA LEU A 446 -2.72 3.62 2.78
C LEU A 446 -1.49 4.24 3.42
N GLY A 447 -1.20 3.83 4.65
CA GLY A 447 -0.06 4.29 5.43
C GLY A 447 0.98 3.20 5.64
N ASN A 448 1.97 3.54 6.46
CA ASN A 448 2.99 2.62 6.98
C ASN A 448 3.57 3.22 8.28
N PRO A 449 4.24 2.42 9.14
CA PRO A 449 4.75 2.87 10.43
C PRO A 449 5.58 4.17 10.35
N ALA A 450 6.47 4.30 9.36
CA ALA A 450 7.33 5.48 9.23
C ALA A 450 6.52 6.72 8.82
N GLY A 451 5.59 6.60 7.88
CA GLY A 451 4.71 7.65 7.41
C GLY A 451 3.85 8.23 8.54
N TYR A 452 3.23 7.37 9.34
CA TYR A 452 2.52 7.80 10.55
C TYR A 452 3.46 8.55 11.49
N LEU A 453 4.66 8.01 11.74
CA LEU A 453 5.58 8.63 12.68
C LEU A 453 6.15 9.98 12.20
N HIS A 454 6.32 10.16 10.89
CA HIS A 454 6.65 11.46 10.30
C HIS A 454 5.62 12.52 10.70
N CYS A 455 4.34 12.19 10.58
CA CYS A 455 3.27 13.10 10.93
C CYS A 455 3.11 13.27 12.44
N LEU A 456 3.16 12.20 13.23
CA LEU A 456 3.08 12.30 14.69
C LEU A 456 4.21 13.18 15.28
N GLN A 457 5.44 13.06 14.78
CA GLN A 457 6.56 13.95 15.17
C GLN A 457 6.28 15.40 14.79
N TYR A 458 5.76 15.61 13.58
CA TYR A 458 5.41 16.93 13.11
C TYR A 458 4.35 17.59 13.99
N MET A 459 3.41 16.81 14.53
CA MET A 459 2.38 17.34 15.44
C MET A 459 2.92 17.75 16.81
N LEU A 460 3.99 17.10 17.30
CA LEU A 460 4.68 17.50 18.52
C LEU A 460 5.56 18.74 18.31
N ALA A 461 6.36 18.75 17.26
CA ALA A 461 7.32 19.82 16.99
C ALA A 461 7.39 20.09 15.49
N PRO A 462 6.50 20.93 14.94
CA PRO A 462 6.53 21.27 13.52
C PRO A 462 7.86 21.89 13.11
N PHE A 463 8.25 21.65 11.86
CA PHE A 463 9.47 22.19 11.27
C PHE A 463 9.15 22.69 9.86
N ARG A 464 10.04 23.53 9.30
CA ARG A 464 9.90 23.96 7.91
C ARG A 464 10.12 22.79 6.96
N TYR A 465 9.46 22.77 5.81
CA TYR A 465 9.72 21.74 4.81
C TYR A 465 11.22 21.64 4.48
N GLY A 466 11.78 20.42 4.53
CA GLY A 466 13.19 20.13 4.29
C GLY A 466 14.09 20.39 5.50
N GLY A 467 13.52 20.76 6.65
CA GLY A 467 14.23 20.75 7.92
C GLY A 467 14.42 19.34 8.47
N ASP A 468 15.38 19.20 9.38
CA ASP A 468 15.65 17.97 10.13
C ASP A 468 14.73 17.92 11.36
N PRO A 469 13.83 16.94 11.50
CA PRO A 469 12.91 16.84 12.64
C PRO A 469 13.62 16.80 14.01
N LEU A 470 14.85 16.30 14.09
CA LEU A 470 15.62 16.22 15.33
C LEU A 470 16.29 17.55 15.71
N ARG A 471 16.39 18.50 14.77
CA ARG A 471 17.17 19.74 14.94
C ARG A 471 16.35 21.01 14.76
N ASP A 472 15.42 20.99 13.81
CA ASP A 472 14.61 22.13 13.40
C ASP A 472 13.17 22.11 13.97
N GLY A 473 12.83 21.10 14.78
CA GLY A 473 11.52 20.98 15.42
C GLY A 473 11.22 22.15 16.36
N ARG A 474 9.98 22.66 16.31
CA ARG A 474 9.48 23.78 17.12
C ARG A 474 8.33 23.37 18.05
N PRO A 475 8.61 22.85 19.26
CA PRO A 475 7.59 22.38 20.20
C PRO A 475 6.59 23.48 20.64
N GLU A 476 7.00 24.74 20.61
CA GLU A 476 6.12 25.89 20.87
C GLU A 476 5.03 26.07 19.81
N ARG A 477 5.18 25.45 18.64
CA ARG A 477 4.20 25.44 17.56
C ARG A 477 3.45 24.12 17.44
N SER A 478 3.55 23.23 18.42
CA SER A 478 2.80 21.96 18.51
C SER A 478 1.30 22.13 18.23
N ALA A 479 0.65 21.06 17.77
CA ALA A 479 -0.80 20.92 17.87
C ALA A 479 -1.23 20.78 19.34
N ASP A 480 -2.49 21.13 19.62
CA ASP A 480 -3.13 20.90 20.93
C ASP A 480 -4.02 19.67 20.90
N VAL A 481 -4.69 19.44 19.77
CA VAL A 481 -5.50 18.26 19.49
C VAL A 481 -5.03 17.66 18.18
N LEU A 482 -4.88 16.34 18.13
CA LEU A 482 -4.55 15.60 16.94
C LEU A 482 -5.73 14.70 16.56
N VAL A 483 -6.22 14.86 15.34
CA VAL A 483 -7.27 14.01 14.75
C VAL A 483 -6.65 13.00 13.78
N ASN A 484 -6.92 11.71 14.03
CA ASN A 484 -6.47 10.60 13.19
C ASN A 484 -7.69 9.72 12.83
N SER A 485 -8.18 9.83 11.60
CA SER A 485 -9.33 9.02 11.13
C SER A 485 -8.88 7.71 10.49
N TRP A 486 -7.88 7.07 11.07
CA TRP A 486 -7.23 5.87 10.54
C TRP A 486 -6.74 4.96 11.67
N GLY A 487 -6.40 3.74 11.29
CA GLY A 487 -5.64 2.79 12.10
C GLY A 487 -4.45 2.28 11.29
N CYS A 488 -3.50 1.66 11.96
CA CYS A 488 -2.33 1.03 11.36
C CYS A 488 -2.45 -0.49 11.50
N PRO A 489 -3.15 -1.18 10.59
CA PRO A 489 -3.29 -2.62 10.59
C PRO A 489 -1.98 -3.34 10.23
N GLU A 490 -1.95 -4.66 10.41
CA GLU A 490 -0.79 -5.50 10.08
C GLU A 490 -0.41 -5.42 8.59
N ILE A 491 -1.39 -5.23 7.71
CA ILE A 491 -1.16 -5.09 6.26
C ILE A 491 -0.34 -3.84 5.90
N GLU A 492 -0.39 -2.81 6.75
CA GLU A 492 0.46 -1.61 6.62
C GLU A 492 1.81 -1.78 7.32
N GLY A 493 2.08 -2.94 7.93
CA GLY A 493 3.33 -3.25 8.60
C GLY A 493 3.37 -2.95 10.11
N CYS A 494 2.26 -2.51 10.70
CA CYS A 494 2.20 -2.26 12.14
C CYS A 494 1.95 -3.54 12.95
N ASP A 495 2.67 -3.65 14.06
CA ASP A 495 2.26 -4.49 15.18
C ASP A 495 1.49 -3.66 16.22
N ARG A 496 0.99 -4.34 17.27
CA ARG A 496 0.24 -3.70 18.35
C ARG A 496 1.01 -2.64 19.13
N GLU A 497 2.33 -2.56 19.06
CA GLU A 497 3.16 -1.61 19.84
C GLU A 497 3.85 -0.58 18.94
N ALA A 498 3.65 -0.62 17.63
CA ALA A 498 4.41 0.13 16.63
C ALA A 498 4.36 1.64 16.87
N LEU A 499 3.19 2.14 17.28
CA LEU A 499 2.93 3.57 17.51
C LEU A 499 2.74 3.92 19.00
N HIS A 500 2.79 2.94 19.90
CA HIS A 500 2.44 3.14 21.31
C HIS A 500 3.35 4.15 22.02
N PRO A 501 4.70 4.09 21.88
CA PRO A 501 5.58 5.09 22.49
C PRO A 501 5.34 6.50 21.96
N ALA A 502 4.93 6.63 20.68
CA ALA A 502 4.64 7.93 20.10
C ALA A 502 3.38 8.55 20.70
N VAL A 503 2.29 7.79 20.79
CA VAL A 503 1.04 8.28 21.38
C VAL A 503 1.23 8.61 22.86
N ASP A 504 1.95 7.79 23.61
CA ASP A 504 2.28 8.08 25.01
C ASP A 504 3.07 9.39 25.15
N ALA A 505 4.05 9.62 24.28
CA ALA A 505 4.84 10.84 24.29
C ALA A 505 4.01 12.09 23.93
N LEU A 506 3.12 12.00 22.94
CA LEU A 506 2.21 13.09 22.57
C LEU A 506 1.26 13.43 23.73
N THR A 507 0.66 12.42 24.35
CA THR A 507 -0.23 12.61 25.50
C THR A 507 0.55 13.15 26.71
N ALA A 508 1.78 12.69 26.95
CA ALA A 508 2.66 13.24 27.97
C ALA A 508 3.04 14.71 27.69
N ALA A 509 3.12 15.12 26.41
CA ALA A 509 3.31 16.50 26.01
C ALA A 509 2.04 17.38 26.14
N GLY A 510 0.91 16.79 26.56
CA GLY A 510 -0.37 17.48 26.71
C GLY A 510 -1.11 17.69 25.39
N ILE A 511 -0.86 16.84 24.39
CA ILE A 511 -1.61 16.81 23.13
C ILE A 511 -2.73 15.78 23.26
N VAL A 512 -3.96 16.16 22.94
CA VAL A 512 -5.08 15.22 22.93
C VAL A 512 -5.03 14.43 21.62
N VAL A 513 -4.74 13.13 21.70
CA VAL A 513 -4.69 12.25 20.53
C VAL A 513 -6.02 11.53 20.36
N THR A 514 -6.78 11.93 19.35
CA THR A 514 -8.08 11.31 18.99
C THR A 514 -7.93 10.41 17.79
N VAL A 515 -8.56 9.24 17.83
CA VAL A 515 -8.36 8.18 16.85
C VAL A 515 -9.68 7.46 16.53
N ALA A 516 -9.90 7.08 15.28
CA ALA A 516 -11.07 6.28 14.91
C ALA A 516 -10.99 4.86 15.52
N ALA A 517 -12.12 4.32 15.98
CA ALA A 517 -12.19 2.97 16.56
C ALA A 517 -11.99 1.84 15.54
N GLY A 518 -12.19 2.14 14.25
CA GLY A 518 -12.24 1.18 13.16
C GLY A 518 -13.67 0.88 12.68
N ASN A 519 -13.75 0.26 11.50
CA ASN A 519 -15.00 0.00 10.77
C ASN A 519 -15.28 -1.51 10.62
N SER A 520 -14.78 -2.33 11.55
CA SER A 520 -14.82 -3.79 11.51
C SER A 520 -15.93 -4.40 12.39
N GLY A 521 -16.87 -3.56 12.87
CA GLY A 521 -18.00 -3.96 13.69
C GLY A 521 -19.03 -4.85 12.98
N ALA A 522 -20.10 -5.30 13.63
CA ALA A 522 -20.57 -4.97 14.98
C ALA A 522 -20.12 -5.95 16.08
N ARG A 523 -19.27 -6.93 15.75
CA ARG A 523 -18.82 -7.95 16.70
C ARG A 523 -17.95 -7.30 17.80
N CYS A 524 -17.94 -7.92 18.99
CA CYS A 524 -16.96 -7.61 20.02
C CYS A 524 -15.54 -7.88 19.51
N ASP A 525 -14.56 -7.23 20.14
CA ASP A 525 -13.13 -7.35 19.84
C ASP A 525 -12.75 -7.00 18.39
N THR A 526 -13.39 -5.96 17.86
CA THR A 526 -13.15 -5.41 16.51
C THR A 526 -12.38 -4.09 16.52
N VAL A 527 -12.04 -3.57 17.70
CA VAL A 527 -11.02 -2.52 17.87
C VAL A 527 -9.66 -3.21 17.98
N THR A 528 -9.03 -3.46 16.84
CA THR A 528 -7.79 -4.26 16.76
C THR A 528 -6.57 -3.45 16.36
N ASP A 529 -6.79 -2.36 15.62
CA ASP A 529 -5.72 -1.67 14.94
C ASP A 529 -5.21 -0.51 15.81
N PRO A 530 -3.91 -0.42 16.09
CA PRO A 530 -3.35 0.75 16.76
C PRO A 530 -3.55 2.00 15.88
N PRO A 531 -3.61 3.22 16.46
CA PRO A 531 -3.52 3.54 17.88
C PRO A 531 -4.83 3.36 18.68
N ALA A 532 -5.93 2.89 18.08
CA ALA A 532 -7.24 2.79 18.75
C ALA A 532 -7.24 1.84 19.96
N THR A 533 -6.29 0.93 20.05
CA THR A 533 -6.11 0.02 21.18
C THR A 533 -5.41 0.67 22.38
N TYR A 534 -4.77 1.83 22.21
CA TYR A 534 -3.94 2.44 23.26
C TYR A 534 -4.78 3.17 24.30
N ARG A 535 -4.39 3.02 25.57
CA ARG A 535 -5.02 3.73 26.67
C ARG A 535 -4.78 5.25 26.60
N SER A 536 -3.65 5.66 26.04
CA SER A 536 -3.25 7.06 25.86
C SER A 536 -3.91 7.75 24.68
N ALA A 537 -4.61 7.00 23.81
CA ALA A 537 -5.43 7.55 22.72
C ALA A 537 -6.92 7.56 23.10
N LEU A 538 -7.63 8.59 22.66
CA LEU A 538 -9.08 8.70 22.78
C LEU A 538 -9.74 8.10 21.54
N SER A 539 -10.31 6.91 21.67
CA SER A 539 -10.88 6.18 20.54
C SER A 539 -12.35 6.49 20.38
N VAL A 540 -12.76 6.78 19.14
CA VAL A 540 -14.09 7.28 18.81
C VAL A 540 -14.81 6.32 17.87
N GLY A 541 -15.97 5.83 18.28
CA GLY A 541 -16.88 5.06 17.43
C GLY A 541 -17.97 5.91 16.79
N ALA A 542 -18.78 5.28 15.94
CA ALA A 542 -19.77 5.95 15.11
C ALA A 542 -21.21 5.70 15.59
N VAL A 543 -22.05 6.74 15.59
CA VAL A 543 -23.51 6.65 15.76
C VAL A 543 -24.28 7.24 14.59
N ASP A 544 -25.50 6.73 14.36
CA ASP A 544 -26.45 7.29 13.41
C ASP A 544 -27.23 8.49 13.98
N ARG A 545 -28.10 9.09 13.15
CA ARG A 545 -28.98 10.20 13.55
C ARG A 545 -29.96 9.86 14.68
N ALA A 546 -30.21 8.58 14.92
CA ALA A 546 -31.05 8.11 16.02
C ALA A 546 -30.24 7.86 17.31
N GLY A 547 -28.94 8.16 17.32
CA GLY A 547 -28.03 7.92 18.45
C GLY A 547 -27.68 6.44 18.65
N ARG A 548 -27.95 5.58 17.65
CA ARG A 548 -27.62 4.15 17.73
C ARG A 548 -26.23 3.93 17.16
N ALA A 549 -25.46 3.05 17.79
CA ALA A 549 -24.14 2.68 17.29
C ALA A 549 -24.25 2.14 15.85
N ALA A 550 -23.45 2.67 14.94
CA ALA A 550 -23.43 2.25 13.54
C ALA A 550 -23.06 0.76 13.44
N GLY A 551 -23.63 0.08 12.44
CA GLY A 551 -23.39 -1.37 12.24
C GLY A 551 -21.93 -1.70 11.98
N PHE A 552 -21.20 -0.83 11.28
CA PHE A 552 -19.78 -1.00 11.01
C PHE A 552 -18.88 -0.53 12.16
N SER A 553 -19.38 0.24 13.14
CA SER A 553 -18.54 0.79 14.21
C SER A 553 -17.91 -0.34 15.01
N SER A 554 -16.57 -0.38 15.06
CA SER A 554 -15.83 -1.34 15.88
C SER A 554 -16.15 -1.20 17.37
N ARG A 555 -16.04 -2.31 18.10
CA ARG A 555 -16.42 -2.46 19.52
C ARG A 555 -15.41 -3.35 20.23
N GLY A 556 -15.06 -3.02 21.46
CA GLY A 556 -14.12 -3.78 22.28
C GLY A 556 -14.36 -3.56 23.77
N ASN A 557 -13.58 -4.25 24.59
CA ASN A 557 -13.66 -4.06 26.04
C ASN A 557 -12.98 -2.74 26.45
N GLY A 558 -13.78 -1.76 26.89
CA GLY A 558 -13.31 -0.43 27.28
C GLY A 558 -12.96 0.50 26.11
N LYS A 559 -13.20 0.08 24.87
CA LYS A 559 -12.96 0.83 23.62
C LYS A 559 -14.13 0.65 22.65
N PRO A 560 -14.52 1.64 21.85
CA PRO A 560 -14.13 3.05 21.97
C PRO A 560 -14.62 3.69 23.28
N GLU A 561 -13.93 4.73 23.75
CA GLU A 561 -14.35 5.49 24.94
C GLU A 561 -15.62 6.30 24.72
N LEU A 562 -15.83 6.79 23.50
CA LEU A 562 -16.97 7.62 23.16
C LEU A 562 -17.46 7.36 21.74
N LEU A 563 -18.70 7.78 21.50
CA LEU A 563 -19.35 7.67 20.21
C LEU A 563 -19.70 9.07 19.73
N ALA A 564 -19.49 9.32 18.45
CA ALA A 564 -19.85 10.56 17.78
C ALA A 564 -20.67 10.26 16.50
N PRO A 565 -21.47 11.23 16.03
CA PRO A 565 -22.09 11.18 14.71
C PRO A 565 -21.14 10.61 13.66
N GLY A 566 -21.60 9.58 12.93
CA GLY A 566 -20.77 8.66 12.16
C GLY A 566 -21.38 8.19 10.82
N VAL A 567 -22.63 8.55 10.52
CA VAL A 567 -23.44 7.98 9.43
C VAL A 567 -24.19 9.11 8.70
N ASP A 568 -24.40 8.98 7.39
CA ASP A 568 -25.17 9.91 6.54
C ASP A 568 -24.68 11.36 6.62
N TRP A 569 -23.39 11.52 6.32
CA TRP A 569 -22.77 12.80 5.95
C TRP A 569 -23.27 13.20 4.56
N SER A 570 -23.53 14.50 4.34
CA SER A 570 -23.74 15.00 2.99
C SER A 570 -22.44 14.81 2.20
N ARG A 571 -22.45 13.95 1.17
CA ARG A 571 -21.35 13.82 0.21
C ARG A 571 -21.11 15.11 -0.55
#